data_AF-A0AAD4KXM0-F1
#
_entry.id   AF-A0AAD4KXM0-F1
#
_cell.length_a   1.000
_cell.length_b   1.000
_cell.length_c   1.000
_cell.angle_alpha   90.00
_cell.angle_beta   90.00
_cell.angle_gamma   90.00
#
_symmetry.space_group_name_H-M   'P 1'
#
loop_
_entity.id
_entity.type
_entity.pdbx_description
1 polymer ?
#
loop_
_entity_poly.entity_id
_entity_poly.type
_entity_poly.pdbx_seq_one_letter_code
_entity_poly.pdbx_strand_id
1 'polypeptide(L)'
;MSPDPQDQSLSGRQADRNRDSMSSSNDPSGAGADGGQDKPRLTEQEKKNNHIASEQKRRAAIREGFDRLTELVPGLEGQGRSESVVLKKTVDFLRLKLQERQELLAEIERLGGHVDESYHRR
;
A
#
# COMPACT_ATOMS: atom_id res chain seq x y z
N MET A 1 9.51 25.69 -57.05
CA MET A 1 8.40 26.61 -56.73
C MET A 1 7.96 26.35 -55.30
N SER A 2 8.20 27.30 -54.40
CA SER A 2 7.34 27.55 -53.23
C SER A 2 6.33 28.63 -53.65
N PRO A 3 5.13 28.75 -53.03
CA PRO A 3 5.00 29.27 -51.67
C PRO A 3 3.90 28.64 -50.76
N ASP A 4 4.10 28.82 -49.44
CA ASP A 4 3.16 28.86 -48.29
C ASP A 4 2.25 30.14 -48.36
N PRO A 5 1.42 30.59 -47.36
CA PRO A 5 0.75 30.03 -46.17
C PRO A 5 -0.72 30.56 -45.97
N GLN A 6 -1.34 30.30 -44.80
CA GLN A 6 -2.29 31.13 -43.98
C GLN A 6 -3.45 30.30 -43.37
N ASP A 7 -3.42 29.97 -42.07
CA ASP A 7 -3.79 30.78 -40.88
C ASP A 7 -5.31 30.97 -40.71
N GLN A 8 -5.89 30.22 -39.77
CA GLN A 8 -6.91 30.78 -38.87
C GLN A 8 -6.65 30.30 -37.44
N SER A 9 -6.55 31.28 -36.57
CA SER A 9 -6.18 31.23 -35.18
C SER A 9 -7.41 31.37 -34.26
N LEU A 10 -7.23 30.96 -32.99
CA LEU A 10 -7.93 31.40 -31.76
C LEU A 10 -9.35 30.88 -31.45
N SER A 11 -9.45 29.99 -30.44
CA SER A 11 -10.02 30.27 -29.10
C SER A 11 -10.18 28.93 -28.37
N GLY A 12 -9.55 28.72 -27.21
CA GLY A 12 -9.99 29.33 -25.97
C GLY A 12 -10.85 28.33 -25.18
N ARG A 13 -10.23 27.31 -24.59
CA ARG A 13 -10.83 26.53 -23.50
C ARG A 13 -9.79 26.29 -22.41
N GLN A 14 -9.59 27.32 -21.61
CA GLN A 14 -9.19 27.16 -20.21
C GLN A 14 -10.25 26.27 -19.56
N ALA A 15 -9.85 25.07 -19.15
CA ALA A 15 -10.58 24.27 -18.19
C ALA A 15 -9.68 24.09 -16.98
N ASP A 16 -10.17 24.66 -15.89
CA ASP A 16 -9.64 24.77 -14.55
C ASP A 16 -8.70 23.66 -14.08
N ARG A 17 -7.47 24.09 -13.76
CA ARG A 17 -6.56 23.37 -12.87
C ARG A 17 -7.03 23.56 -11.43
N ASN A 18 -8.00 22.77 -10.99
CA ASN A 18 -8.27 22.63 -9.56
C ASN A 18 -7.79 21.25 -9.09
N ARG A 19 -6.49 21.16 -8.80
CA ARG A 19 -5.91 20.03 -8.07
C ARG A 19 -5.45 20.58 -6.74
N ASP A 20 -6.37 20.52 -5.78
CA ASP A 20 -6.17 20.92 -4.39
C ASP A 20 -4.95 20.21 -3.82
N SER A 21 -3.85 20.96 -3.74
CA SER A 21 -2.67 20.64 -2.96
C SER A 21 -3.05 20.84 -1.49
N MET A 22 -3.45 19.77 -0.82
CA MET A 22 -3.60 19.77 0.64
C MET A 22 -2.23 20.02 1.28
N SER A 23 -1.98 21.27 1.60
CA SER A 23 -0.91 21.73 2.47
C SER A 23 -1.28 21.38 3.91
N SER A 24 -0.68 20.33 4.46
CA SER A 24 -0.65 20.12 5.91
C SER A 24 0.18 21.22 6.57
N SER A 25 -0.48 22.27 7.03
CA SER A 25 0.07 23.24 7.97
C SER A 25 0.16 22.60 9.35
N ASN A 26 1.38 22.22 9.76
CA ASN A 26 1.68 21.86 11.13
C ASN A 26 2.69 22.90 11.66
N ASP A 27 2.21 23.87 12.42
CA ASP A 27 3.00 24.88 13.11
C ASP A 27 3.30 24.40 14.53
N PRO A 28 4.58 24.24 14.92
CA PRO A 28 4.96 24.27 16.32
C PRO A 28 5.79 25.53 16.55
N SER A 29 5.11 26.60 16.95
CA SER A 29 5.73 27.75 17.59
C SER A 29 6.45 27.30 18.88
N GLY A 30 7.76 27.18 18.83
CA GLY A 30 8.63 26.88 19.96
C GLY A 30 10.06 27.34 19.70
N ALA A 31 10.39 28.53 20.22
CA ALA A 31 11.71 29.14 20.10
C ALA A 31 12.79 28.32 20.84
N GLY A 32 13.85 27.97 20.13
CA GLY A 32 15.08 27.41 20.67
C GLY A 32 16.15 27.40 19.57
N ALA A 33 16.98 28.44 19.54
CA ALA A 33 18.11 28.55 18.64
C ALA A 33 19.27 27.66 19.13
N ASP A 34 19.70 26.69 18.32
CA ASP A 34 21.12 26.31 18.17
C ASP A 34 21.31 25.29 17.03
N GLY A 35 22.36 25.45 16.23
CA GLY A 35 22.84 24.42 15.29
C GLY A 35 22.31 24.51 13.86
N GLY A 36 22.82 25.48 13.09
CA GLY A 36 22.72 25.54 11.63
C GLY A 36 23.21 24.25 10.96
N GLN A 37 22.27 23.36 10.71
CA GLN A 37 22.35 22.40 9.61
C GLN A 37 21.14 22.69 8.74
N ASP A 38 21.24 23.76 7.96
CA ASP A 38 20.37 23.99 6.81
C ASP A 38 20.54 22.78 5.89
N LYS A 39 19.73 21.73 6.09
CA LYS A 39 19.58 20.70 5.09
C LYS A 39 19.08 21.45 3.85
N PRO A 40 19.86 21.53 2.76
CA PRO A 40 19.42 22.25 1.58
C PRO A 40 18.07 21.66 1.17
N ARG A 41 17.10 22.53 0.84
CA ARG A 41 15.82 22.09 0.28
C ARG A 41 16.17 21.20 -0.92
N LEU A 42 15.72 19.94 -0.87
CA LEU A 42 15.99 18.94 -1.91
C LEU A 42 15.76 19.59 -3.28
N THR A 43 16.79 19.57 -4.12
CA THR A 43 16.70 20.00 -5.51
C THR A 43 15.57 19.24 -6.21
N GLU A 44 14.99 19.80 -7.29
CA GLU A 44 13.93 19.09 -8.02
C GLU A 44 14.38 17.70 -8.49
N GLN A 45 15.66 17.57 -8.84
CA GLN A 45 16.27 16.30 -9.21
C GLN A 45 16.37 15.33 -8.02
N GLU A 46 16.79 15.79 -6.83
CA GLU A 46 16.82 14.96 -5.63
C GLU A 46 15.43 14.53 -5.19
N LYS A 47 14.44 15.43 -5.27
CA LYS A 47 13.04 15.10 -4.97
C LYS A 47 12.51 14.02 -5.92
N LYS A 48 12.83 14.12 -7.21
CA LYS A 48 12.47 13.09 -8.21
C LYS A 48 13.14 11.75 -7.92
N ASN A 49 14.43 11.75 -7.60
CA ASN A 49 15.17 10.55 -7.25
C ASN A 49 14.62 9.90 -5.96
N ASN A 50 14.33 10.71 -4.94
CA ASN A 50 13.77 10.23 -3.68
C ASN A 50 12.37 9.64 -3.88
N HIS A 51 11.52 10.27 -4.70
CA HIS A 51 10.20 9.73 -5.03
C HIS A 51 10.32 8.35 -5.71
N ILE A 52 11.22 8.20 -6.68
CA ILE A 52 11.45 6.93 -7.37
C ILE A 52 11.93 5.86 -6.37
N ALA A 53 12.90 6.19 -5.52
CA ALA A 53 13.43 5.27 -4.52
C ALA A 53 12.38 4.86 -3.49
N SER A 54 11.58 5.80 -2.99
CA SER A 54 10.50 5.54 -2.04
C SER A 54 9.44 4.61 -2.62
N GLU A 55 9.03 4.84 -3.87
CA GLU A 55 8.05 3.99 -4.54
C GLU A 55 8.62 2.60 -4.86
N GLN A 56 9.89 2.49 -5.25
CA GLN A 56 10.56 1.19 -5.41
C GLN A 56 10.59 0.40 -4.10
N LYS A 57 10.96 1.06 -2.99
CA LYS A 57 10.95 0.44 -1.65
C LYS A 57 9.54 -0.01 -1.27
N ARG A 58 8.53 0.83 -1.49
CA ARG A 58 7.12 0.49 -1.24
C ARG A 58 6.70 -0.74 -2.06
N ARG A 59 7.02 -0.79 -3.35
CA ARG A 59 6.70 -1.94 -4.22
C ARG A 59 7.45 -3.22 -3.82
N ALA A 60 8.70 -3.11 -3.40
CA ALA A 60 9.47 -4.24 -2.90
C ALA A 60 8.83 -4.83 -1.63
N ALA A 61 8.44 -3.99 -0.68
CA ALA A 61 7.77 -4.42 0.55
C ALA A 61 6.41 -5.09 0.29
N ILE A 62 5.63 -4.58 -0.68
CA ILE A 62 4.37 -5.21 -1.10
C ILE A 62 4.65 -6.60 -1.68
N ARG A 63 5.63 -6.73 -2.57
CA ARG A 63 5.99 -8.01 -3.20
C ARG A 63 6.44 -9.04 -2.15
N GLU A 64 7.30 -8.64 -1.22
CA GLU A 64 7.73 -9.50 -0.11
C GLU A 64 6.51 -9.98 0.72
N GLY A 65 5.51 -9.11 0.92
CA GLY A 65 4.25 -9.49 1.54
C GLY A 65 3.52 -10.60 0.79
N PHE A 66 3.44 -10.51 -0.54
CA PHE A 66 2.84 -11.55 -1.39
C PHE A 66 3.66 -12.84 -1.39
N ASP A 67 4.99 -12.75 -1.43
CA ASP A 67 5.87 -13.92 -1.39
C ASP A 67 5.63 -14.69 -0.07
N ARG A 68 5.58 -14.00 1.08
CA ARG A 68 5.21 -14.62 2.36
C ARG A 68 3.83 -15.29 2.36
N LEU A 69 2.83 -14.70 1.70
CA LEU A 69 1.51 -15.33 1.59
C LEU A 69 1.57 -16.64 0.80
N THR A 70 2.42 -16.72 -0.23
CA THR A 70 2.58 -17.96 -1.02
C THR A 70 3.28 -19.07 -0.26
N GLU A 71 4.10 -18.75 0.74
CA GLU A 71 4.74 -19.73 1.64
C GLU A 71 3.77 -20.26 2.71
N LEU A 72 2.86 -19.42 3.21
CA LEU A 72 1.92 -19.77 4.28
C LEU A 72 0.66 -20.49 3.80
N VAL A 73 0.21 -20.19 2.57
CA VAL A 73 -1.04 -20.72 2.04
C VAL A 73 -0.76 -21.94 1.15
N PRO A 74 -1.24 -23.14 1.52
CA PRO A 74 -1.00 -24.35 0.75
C PRO A 74 -1.50 -24.22 -0.70
N GLY A 75 -0.68 -24.70 -1.65
CA GLY A 75 -1.03 -24.73 -3.07
C GLY A 75 -0.84 -23.41 -3.82
N LEU A 76 -0.22 -22.40 -3.19
CA LEU A 76 0.19 -21.14 -3.85
C LEU A 76 1.67 -21.07 -4.22
N GLU A 77 2.44 -22.14 -4.01
CA GLU A 77 3.86 -22.22 -4.35
C GLU A 77 4.08 -21.86 -5.83
N GLY A 78 4.88 -20.82 -6.08
CA GLY A 78 5.16 -20.34 -7.43
C GLY A 78 4.05 -19.48 -8.08
N GLN A 79 2.92 -19.22 -7.41
CA GLN A 79 1.84 -18.37 -7.90
C GLN A 79 1.93 -16.88 -7.49
N GLY A 80 3.04 -16.45 -6.90
CA GLY A 80 3.25 -15.07 -6.40
C GLY A 80 3.13 -13.95 -7.46
N ARG A 81 2.98 -14.29 -8.75
CA ARG A 81 2.76 -13.32 -9.83
C ARG A 81 1.31 -12.90 -10.02
N SER A 82 0.33 -13.64 -9.48
CA SER A 82 -1.10 -13.31 -9.63
C SER A 82 -1.67 -12.78 -8.32
N GLU A 83 -1.54 -11.47 -8.08
CA GLU A 83 -1.98 -10.80 -6.84
C GLU A 83 -3.43 -11.16 -6.44
N SER A 84 -4.36 -11.12 -7.41
CA SER A 84 -5.78 -11.42 -7.16
C SER A 84 -6.03 -12.88 -6.77
N VAL A 85 -5.28 -13.82 -7.36
CA VAL A 85 -5.37 -15.25 -7.06
C VAL A 85 -4.83 -15.52 -5.66
N VAL A 86 -3.67 -14.95 -5.33
CA VAL A 86 -3.07 -15.09 -4.00
C VAL A 86 -4.04 -14.59 -2.93
N LEU A 87 -4.55 -13.36 -3.05
CA LEU A 87 -5.48 -12.80 -2.07
C LEU A 87 -6.74 -13.65 -1.92
N LYS A 88 -7.34 -14.10 -3.02
CA LYS A 88 -8.56 -14.93 -2.98
C LYS A 88 -8.31 -16.24 -2.26
N LYS A 89 -7.24 -16.95 -2.61
CA LYS A 89 -6.86 -18.22 -1.99
C LYS A 89 -6.49 -18.05 -0.52
N THR A 90 -5.82 -16.95 -0.16
CA THR A 90 -5.55 -16.62 1.24
C THR A 90 -6.84 -16.44 2.04
N VAL A 91 -7.84 -15.72 1.51
CA VAL A 91 -9.14 -15.55 2.19
C VAL A 91 -9.85 -16.89 2.36
N ASP A 92 -9.85 -17.73 1.33
CA ASP A 92 -10.46 -19.06 1.39
C ASP A 92 -9.76 -19.94 2.44
N PHE A 93 -8.43 -19.88 2.51
CA PHE A 93 -7.65 -20.61 3.51
C PHE A 93 -7.90 -20.10 4.94
N LEU A 94 -8.00 -18.79 5.15
CA LEU A 94 -8.33 -18.22 6.45
C LEU A 94 -9.71 -18.68 6.94
N ARG A 95 -10.71 -18.73 6.05
CA ARG A 95 -12.05 -19.26 6.39
C ARG A 95 -11.97 -20.73 6.80
N LEU A 96 -11.23 -21.55 6.07
CA LEU A 96 -11.01 -22.95 6.41
C LEU A 96 -10.36 -23.10 7.80
N LYS A 97 -9.31 -22.32 8.10
CA LYS A 97 -8.61 -22.38 9.38
C LYS A 97 -9.47 -21.91 10.56
N LEU A 98 -10.34 -20.93 10.35
CA LEU A 98 -11.31 -20.51 11.36
C LEU A 98 -12.35 -21.60 11.64
N GLN A 99 -12.82 -22.29 10.61
CA GLN A 99 -13.74 -23.42 10.77
C GLN A 99 -13.06 -24.58 11.52
N GLU A 100 -11.86 -24.98 11.09
CA GLU A 100 -11.08 -26.04 11.75
C GLU A 100 -10.82 -25.70 13.22
N ARG A 101 -10.50 -24.44 13.53
CA ARG A 101 -10.39 -23.97 14.91
C ARG A 101 -11.69 -24.22 15.70
N GLN A 102 -12.84 -23.84 15.15
CA GLN A 102 -14.14 -24.03 15.83
C GLN A 102 -14.44 -25.51 16.06
N GLU A 103 -14.16 -26.37 15.09
CA GLU A 103 -14.34 -27.82 15.20
C GLU A 103 -13.45 -28.41 16.30
N LEU A 104 -12.19 -27.99 16.37
CA LEU A 104 -11.26 -28.43 17.41
C LEU A 104 -11.68 -27.97 18.81
N LEU A 105 -12.17 -26.73 18.96
CA LEU A 105 -12.67 -26.25 20.25
C LEU A 105 -13.90 -27.05 20.70
N ALA A 106 -14.85 -27.28 19.79
CA ALA A 106 -16.03 -28.10 20.09
C ALA A 106 -15.64 -29.54 20.47
N GLU A 107 -14.61 -30.11 19.83
CA GLU A 107 -14.12 -31.45 20.15
C GLU A 107 -13.45 -31.51 21.52
N ILE A 108 -12.67 -30.49 21.90
CA ILE A 108 -12.08 -30.39 23.25
C ILE A 108 -13.19 -30.37 24.31
N GLU A 109 -14.23 -29.56 24.10
CA GLU A 109 -15.38 -29.49 25.02
C GLU A 109 -16.14 -30.81 25.08
N ARG A 110 -16.34 -31.49 23.94
CA ARG A 110 -17.00 -32.80 23.88
C ARG A 110 -16.25 -33.87 24.68
N LEU A 111 -14.91 -33.80 24.68
CA LEU A 111 -14.05 -34.69 25.45
C LEU A 111 -13.95 -34.29 26.94
N GLY A 112 -14.66 -33.24 27.36
CA GLY A 112 -14.68 -32.75 28.74
C GLY A 112 -13.55 -31.80 29.10
N GLY A 113 -12.80 -31.32 28.10
CA GLY A 113 -11.82 -30.24 28.27
C GLY A 113 -12.52 -28.88 28.39
N HIS A 114 -11.89 -27.94 29.08
CA HIS A 114 -12.40 -26.57 29.18
C HIS A 114 -11.61 -25.65 28.25
N VAL A 115 -12.31 -24.95 27.36
CA VAL A 115 -11.74 -23.94 26.48
C VAL A 115 -12.00 -22.57 27.08
N ASP A 116 -10.95 -21.78 27.26
CA ASP A 116 -11.06 -20.40 27.73
C ASP A 116 -11.86 -19.55 26.73
N GLU A 117 -12.77 -18.72 27.23
CA GLU A 117 -13.64 -17.82 26.45
C GLU A 117 -12.87 -16.89 25.48
N SER A 118 -11.61 -16.57 25.78
CA SER A 118 -10.75 -15.82 24.86
C SER A 118 -10.54 -16.51 23.51
N TYR A 119 -10.66 -17.84 23.46
CA TYR A 119 -10.55 -18.60 22.21
C TYR A 119 -11.84 -18.66 21.40
N HIS A 120 -12.98 -18.28 21.99
CA HIS A 120 -14.27 -18.20 21.30
C HIS A 120 -14.48 -16.88 20.58
N ARG A 121 -13.75 -15.82 20.98
CA ARG A 121 -13.86 -14.51 20.37
C ARG A 121 -13.22 -14.48 18.98
N ARG A 122 -14.02 -14.04 18.01
CA ARG A 122 -13.77 -14.02 16.57
C ARG A 122 -12.77 -12.95 16.16
#